data_AF-A0AAV8WVV3-F1
#
_entry.id   AF-A0AAV8WVV3-F1
#
_cell.length_a   1.000
_cell.length_b   1.000
_cell.length_c   1.000
_cell.angle_alpha   90.00
_cell.angle_beta   90.00
_cell.angle_gamma   90.00
#
_symmetry.space_group_name_H-M   'P 1'
#
loop_
_entity.id
_entity.type
_entity.pdbx_description
1 polymer ?
#
loop_
_entity_poly.entity_id
_entity_poly.type
_entity_poly.pdbx_seq_one_letter_code
_entity_poly.pdbx_strand_id
1 'polypeptide(L)'
;LWNNFHANDQVVPTINETLDNLKLHYIDLYLIHWPFGFKVTICILYVYETASLRPFGKGGAAYSNVGYLETWQVMEECIKLGLAKSTGISNFNAEQIQRILRNCEMKPVCNLVEVNPNFDQKELIEFCKHCCRGLLSAWSQ
;
A
#
# COMPACT_ATOMS: atom_id res chain seq x y z
N LEU A 1 -3.64 -2.44 1.11
CA LEU A 1 -3.05 -3.44 0.21
C LEU A 1 -1.74 -3.96 0.77
N TRP A 2 -1.69 -5.25 1.11
CA TRP A 2 -0.47 -5.89 1.58
C TRP A 2 0.45 -6.32 0.42
N ASN A 3 1.74 -6.46 0.70
CA ASN A 3 2.82 -6.59 -0.29
C ASN A 3 2.66 -7.80 -1.22
N ASN A 4 2.01 -8.88 -0.80
CA ASN A 4 1.79 -10.06 -1.65
C ASN A 4 0.77 -9.82 -2.78
N PHE A 5 -0.03 -8.75 -2.70
CA PHE A 5 -1.19 -8.52 -3.56
C PHE A 5 -1.03 -7.31 -4.48
N HIS A 6 0.21 -6.97 -4.84
CA HIS A 6 0.52 -5.83 -5.71
C HIS A 6 0.14 -6.05 -7.17
N ALA A 7 -0.03 -7.29 -7.61
CA ALA A 7 -0.43 -7.62 -8.97
C ALA A 7 -1.82 -7.05 -9.29
N ASN A 8 -1.98 -6.52 -10.50
CA ASN A 8 -3.16 -5.75 -10.90
C ASN A 8 -4.48 -6.52 -10.70
N ASP A 9 -4.47 -7.80 -11.04
CA ASP A 9 -5.61 -8.71 -10.89
C ASP A 9 -5.92 -9.07 -9.43
N GLN A 10 -5.05 -8.75 -8.48
CA GLN A 10 -5.19 -9.08 -7.06
C GLN A 10 -5.68 -7.90 -6.20
N VAL A 11 -5.50 -6.65 -6.64
CA VAL A 11 -5.84 -5.47 -5.83
C VAL A 11 -7.33 -5.40 -5.50
N VAL A 12 -8.21 -5.51 -6.50
CA VAL A 12 -9.67 -5.45 -6.32
C VAL A 12 -10.20 -6.64 -5.51
N PRO A 13 -9.82 -7.90 -5.78
CA PRO A 13 -10.19 -9.02 -4.92
C PRO A 13 -9.78 -8.81 -3.46
N THR A 14 -8.56 -8.30 -3.22
CA THR A 14 -8.02 -8.11 -1.87
C THR A 14 -8.82 -7.07 -1.06
N ILE A 15 -9.23 -5.96 -1.67
CA ILE A 15 -10.08 -4.98 -0.96
C ILE A 15 -11.49 -5.54 -0.71
N ASN A 16 -12.07 -6.30 -1.64
CA ASN A 16 -13.37 -6.95 -1.41
C ASN A 16 -13.30 -7.93 -0.23
N GLU A 17 -12.29 -8.79 -0.17
CA GLU A 17 -12.07 -9.69 0.97
C GLU A 17 -11.93 -8.90 2.29
N THR A 18 -11.20 -7.78 2.25
CA THR A 18 -11.07 -6.90 3.42
C THR A 18 -12.42 -6.33 3.85
N LEU A 19 -13.24 -5.87 2.90
CA LEU A 19 -14.57 -5.32 3.15
C LEU A 19 -15.51 -6.38 3.74
N ASP A 20 -15.49 -7.60 3.20
CA ASP A 20 -16.27 -8.73 3.71
C ASP A 20 -15.88 -9.09 5.15
N ASN A 21 -14.57 -9.17 5.42
CA ASN A 21 -14.04 -9.44 6.77
C ASN A 21 -14.42 -8.35 7.77
N LEU A 22 -14.44 -7.08 7.35
CA LEU A 22 -14.84 -5.94 8.18
C LEU A 22 -16.37 -5.73 8.21
N LYS A 23 -17.13 -6.46 7.40
CA LYS A 23 -18.58 -6.30 7.20
C LYS A 23 -18.96 -4.87 6.77
N LEU A 24 -18.20 -4.32 5.82
CA LEU A 24 -18.39 -2.98 5.28
C LEU A 24 -18.72 -3.03 3.79
N HIS A 25 -19.41 -2.01 3.29
CA HIS A 25 -19.64 -1.85 1.85
C HIS A 25 -18.56 -1.02 1.16
N TYR A 26 -17.83 -0.18 1.92
CA TYR A 26 -16.71 0.61 1.45
C TYR A 26 -15.77 0.93 2.62
N ILE A 27 -14.54 1.38 2.31
CA ILE A 27 -13.60 1.91 3.31
C ILE A 27 -13.26 3.38 3.01
N ASP A 28 -13.11 4.21 4.03
CA ASP A 28 -12.79 5.63 3.82
C ASP A 28 -11.39 5.82 3.21
N LEU A 29 -10.42 5.00 3.60
CA LEU A 29 -9.03 5.12 3.16
C LEU A 29 -8.39 3.74 2.94
N TYR A 30 -7.90 3.50 1.72
CA TYR A 30 -7.15 2.29 1.38
C TYR A 30 -5.70 2.63 0.97
N LEU A 31 -4.72 2.04 1.64
CA LEU A 31 -3.30 2.37 1.46
C LEU A 31 -2.53 1.25 0.75
N ILE A 32 -1.61 1.60 -0.15
CA ILE A 32 -0.49 0.69 -0.48
C ILE A 32 0.44 0.64 0.73
N HIS A 33 0.68 -0.56 1.29
CA HIS A 33 1.39 -0.68 2.57
C HIS A 33 2.92 -0.42 2.45
N TRP A 34 3.54 -0.83 1.34
CA TRP A 34 4.96 -0.55 1.01
C TRP A 34 5.15 -0.36 -0.49
N PRO A 35 6.21 0.33 -0.94
CA PRO A 35 6.52 0.55 -2.36
C PRO A 35 7.13 -0.67 -3.06
N PHE A 36 6.90 -1.89 -2.56
CA PHE A 36 7.42 -3.13 -3.16
C PHE A 36 6.47 -4.30 -2.90
N GLY A 37 6.41 -5.24 -3.85
CA GLY A 37 5.61 -6.45 -3.72
C GLY A 37 6.42 -7.68 -3.32
N PHE A 38 5.78 -8.65 -2.68
CA PHE A 38 6.31 -9.99 -2.42
C PHE A 38 5.73 -11.00 -3.40
N LYS A 39 6.46 -12.09 -3.67
CA LYS A 39 5.90 -13.24 -4.39
C LYS A 39 4.81 -13.88 -3.53
N VAL A 40 3.75 -14.38 -4.17
CA VAL A 40 2.80 -15.25 -3.48
C VAL A 40 3.46 -16.62 -3.35
N THR A 41 3.82 -17.00 -2.13
CA THR A 41 4.34 -18.34 -1.82
C THR A 41 3.42 -18.95 -0.79
N ILE A 42 2.93 -20.16 -1.05
CA ILE A 42 2.15 -20.93 -0.08
C ILE A 42 3.14 -21.54 0.92
N CYS A 43 2.94 -21.24 2.19
CA CYS A 43 3.61 -21.93 3.28
C CYS A 43 2.66 -22.97 3.85
N ILE A 44 3.15 -24.20 3.95
CA ILE A 44 2.48 -25.26 4.69
C ILE A 44 2.97 -25.14 6.14
N LEU A 45 2.31 -24.29 6.92
CA LEU A 45 2.50 -24.19 8.37
C LEU A 45 1.28 -24.83 9.02
N TYR A 46 1.46 -26.04 9.56
CA TYR A 46 0.44 -26.79 10.32
C TYR A 46 -0.94 -26.89 9.64
N VAL A 47 -1.11 -27.92 8.81
CA VAL A 47 -2.42 -28.45 8.31
C VAL A 47 -3.29 -27.50 7.46
N TYR A 48 -2.91 -26.22 7.28
CA TYR A 48 -3.58 -25.30 6.36
C TYR A 48 -2.58 -24.64 5.40
N GLU A 49 -2.92 -24.61 4.11
CA GLU A 49 -2.19 -23.84 3.11
C GLU A 49 -2.50 -22.35 3.31
N THR A 50 -1.48 -21.57 3.70
CA THR A 50 -1.63 -20.12 3.86
C THR A 50 -0.55 -19.39 3.07
N ALA A 51 -0.90 -18.25 2.49
CA ALA A 51 0.08 -17.40 1.83
C ALA A 51 1.05 -16.83 2.87
N SER A 52 2.35 -17.02 2.65
CA SER A 52 3.37 -16.41 3.48
C SER A 52 3.40 -14.90 3.29
N LEU A 53 3.04 -14.16 4.34
CA LEU A 53 3.03 -12.69 4.34
C LEU A 53 4.43 -12.08 4.21
N ARG A 54 5.48 -12.86 4.48
CA ARG A 54 6.87 -12.50 4.25
C ARG A 54 7.64 -13.71 3.73
N PRO A 55 7.53 -14.02 2.43
CA PRO A 55 8.17 -15.20 1.86
C PRO A 55 9.70 -15.03 1.86
N PHE A 56 10.43 -16.09 2.14
CA PHE A 56 11.89 -16.14 2.06
C PHE A 56 12.33 -17.03 0.89
N GLY A 57 13.30 -16.56 0.11
CA GLY A 57 13.97 -17.31 -0.94
C GLY A 57 15.48 -17.37 -0.72
N LYS A 58 16.24 -17.84 -1.71
CA LYS A 58 17.70 -17.81 -1.66
C LYS A 58 18.19 -16.36 -1.59
N GLY A 59 18.67 -15.93 -0.42
CA GLY A 59 19.25 -14.59 -0.21
C GLY A 59 18.35 -13.58 0.51
N GLY A 60 17.20 -13.98 1.06
CA GLY A 60 16.35 -13.09 1.88
C GLY A 60 14.89 -13.11 1.46
N ALA A 61 14.18 -11.99 1.63
CA ALA A 61 12.77 -11.90 1.27
C ALA A 61 12.57 -12.10 -0.25
N ALA A 62 11.53 -12.82 -0.64
CA ALA A 62 11.22 -13.12 -2.03
C ALA A 62 10.31 -12.02 -2.62
N TYR A 63 10.93 -11.05 -3.29
CA TYR A 63 10.24 -9.92 -3.93
C TYR A 63 9.61 -10.31 -5.27
N SER A 64 8.45 -9.71 -5.57
CA SER A 64 7.85 -9.71 -6.91
C SER A 64 8.48 -8.64 -7.79
N ASN A 65 8.31 -8.76 -9.11
CA ASN A 65 8.75 -7.73 -10.07
C ASN A 65 7.65 -6.70 -10.38
N VAL A 66 6.52 -6.73 -9.66
CA VAL A 66 5.40 -5.81 -9.92
C VAL A 66 5.74 -4.41 -9.41
N GLY A 67 5.58 -3.41 -10.28
CA GLY A 67 5.85 -2.02 -9.95
C GLY A 67 4.68 -1.37 -9.22
N TYR A 68 4.96 -0.58 -8.18
CA TYR A 68 3.92 0.14 -7.44
C TYR A 68 3.13 1.16 -8.29
N LEU A 69 3.65 1.57 -9.46
CA LEU A 69 2.93 2.43 -10.39
C LEU A 69 1.77 1.69 -11.07
N GLU A 70 1.99 0.43 -11.46
CA GLU A 70 0.94 -0.44 -12.01
C GLU A 70 -0.11 -0.72 -10.93
N THR A 71 0.35 -1.05 -9.72
CA THR A 71 -0.53 -1.20 -8.55
C THR A 71 -1.36 0.06 -8.29
N TRP A 72 -0.77 1.26 -8.40
CA TRP A 72 -1.46 2.52 -8.17
C TRP A 72 -2.62 2.74 -9.16
N GLN A 73 -2.45 2.38 -10.43
CA GLN A 73 -3.54 2.48 -11.42
C GLN A 73 -4.77 1.67 -11.01
N VAL A 74 -4.58 0.50 -10.39
CA VAL A 74 -5.70 -0.30 -9.90
C VAL A 74 -6.24 0.22 -8.56
N MET A 75 -5.41 0.85 -7.72
CA MET A 75 -5.91 1.57 -6.55
C MET A 75 -6.90 2.69 -6.94
N GLU A 76 -6.64 3.38 -8.06
CA GLU A 76 -7.56 4.37 -8.62
C GLU A 76 -8.90 3.74 -9.03
N GLU A 77 -8.87 2.53 -9.61
CA GLU A 77 -10.09 1.78 -9.94
C GLU A 77 -10.91 1.43 -8.69
N CYS A 78 -10.28 1.12 -7.55
CA CYS A 78 -11.01 0.89 -6.29
C CYS A 78 -11.87 2.09 -5.87
N ILE A 79 -11.48 3.32 -6.21
CA ILE A 79 -12.30 4.51 -5.99
C ILE A 79 -13.46 4.56 -6.97
N LYS A 80 -13.19 4.31 -8.26
CA LYS A 80 -14.21 4.32 -9.34
C LYS A 80 -15.31 3.29 -9.08
N LEU A 81 -14.95 2.14 -8.52
CA LEU A 81 -15.87 1.08 -8.11
C LEU A 81 -16.61 1.35 -6.79
N GLY A 82 -16.31 2.44 -6.08
CA GLY A 82 -16.93 2.77 -4.79
C GLY A 82 -16.48 1.90 -3.62
N LEU A 83 -15.43 1.10 -3.78
CA LEU A 83 -14.87 0.22 -2.74
C LEU A 83 -14.06 1.02 -1.71
N ALA A 84 -13.43 2.10 -2.16
CA ALA A 84 -12.71 3.05 -1.30
C ALA A 84 -13.13 4.49 -1.61
N LYS A 85 -13.35 5.30 -0.58
CA LYS A 85 -13.62 6.75 -0.75
C LYS A 85 -12.36 7.52 -1.12
N SER A 86 -11.21 7.07 -0.66
CA SER A 86 -9.90 7.67 -0.92
C SER A 86 -8.81 6.60 -0.88
N THR A 87 -7.72 6.85 -1.60
CA THR A 87 -6.52 6.02 -1.58
C THR A 87 -5.30 6.82 -1.17
N GLY A 88 -4.34 6.11 -0.58
CA GLY A 88 -3.07 6.69 -0.16
C GLY A 88 -1.95 5.66 -0.20
N ILE A 89 -0.83 6.04 0.38
CA ILE A 89 0.40 5.26 0.37
C ILE A 89 0.99 5.20 1.78
N SER A 90 1.86 4.23 2.03
CA SER A 90 2.57 4.09 3.30
C SER A 90 4.01 3.65 3.06
N ASN A 91 4.93 4.25 3.81
CA ASN A 91 6.37 3.99 3.71
C ASN A 91 6.99 4.35 2.34
N PHE A 92 6.43 5.34 1.64
CA PHE A 92 7.00 5.86 0.40
C PHE A 92 7.93 7.04 0.68
N ASN A 93 9.04 7.11 -0.05
CA ASN A 93 9.95 8.26 -0.03
C ASN A 93 9.55 9.33 -1.06
N ALA A 94 10.16 10.53 -0.98
CA ALA A 94 9.81 11.66 -1.83
C ALA A 94 9.93 11.38 -3.34
N GLU A 95 10.95 10.62 -3.76
CA GLU A 95 11.15 10.27 -5.18
C GLU A 95 10.03 9.35 -5.69
N GLN A 96 9.68 8.32 -4.92
CA GLN A 96 8.61 7.38 -5.27
C GLN A 96 7.25 8.08 -5.33
N ILE A 97 6.99 9.01 -4.39
CA ILE A 97 5.77 9.84 -4.42
C ILE A 97 5.76 10.72 -5.67
N GLN A 98 6.87 11.38 -6.01
CA GLN A 98 6.97 12.16 -7.24
C GLN A 98 6.68 11.33 -8.49
N ARG A 99 7.13 10.07 -8.53
CA ARG A 99 6.83 9.16 -9.64
C ARG A 99 5.34 8.84 -9.72
N ILE A 100 4.65 8.60 -8.60
CA ILE A 100 3.18 8.44 -8.58
C ILE A 100 2.52 9.70 -9.11
N LEU A 101 2.88 10.88 -8.59
CA LEU A 101 2.25 12.16 -8.95
C LEU A 101 2.39 12.52 -10.44
N ARG A 102 3.44 12.04 -11.11
CA ARG A 102 3.63 12.22 -12.56
C ARG A 102 2.79 11.27 -13.42
N ASN A 103 2.27 10.18 -12.84
CA ASN A 103 1.60 9.11 -13.57
C ASN A 103 0.18 8.80 -13.06
N CYS A 104 -0.31 9.51 -12.04
CA CYS A 104 -1.63 9.28 -11.45
C CYS A 104 -2.71 10.16 -12.09
N GLU A 105 -3.93 9.63 -12.20
CA GLU A 105 -5.13 10.41 -12.44
C GLU A 105 -5.65 11.00 -11.11
N MET A 106 -5.59 10.21 -10.03
CA MET A 106 -6.02 10.58 -8.70
C MET A 106 -4.84 10.58 -7.74
N LYS A 107 -4.57 11.74 -7.14
CA LYS A 107 -3.44 11.92 -6.21
C LYS A 107 -3.67 11.13 -4.92
N PRO A 108 -2.61 10.52 -4.33
CA PRO A 108 -2.70 9.93 -3.00
C PRO A 108 -3.11 11.01 -1.99
N VAL A 109 -4.07 10.68 -1.13
CA VAL A 109 -4.55 11.66 -0.14
C VAL A 109 -3.56 11.84 1.00
N CYS A 110 -2.77 10.82 1.33
CA CYS A 110 -1.74 10.85 2.37
C CYS A 110 -0.60 9.85 2.14
N ASN A 111 0.50 10.06 2.85
CA ASN A 111 1.58 9.08 3.04
C ASN A 111 1.72 8.78 4.53
N LEU A 112 1.44 7.55 4.94
CA LEU A 112 1.60 7.08 6.32
C LEU A 112 3.03 6.59 6.55
N VAL A 113 3.79 7.30 7.38
CA VAL A 113 5.21 7.02 7.66
C VAL A 113 5.49 7.08 9.16
N GLU A 114 6.57 6.41 9.58
CA GLU A 114 7.07 6.47 10.96
C GLU A 114 7.56 7.88 11.29
N VAL A 115 7.07 8.47 12.37
CA VAL A 115 7.56 9.76 12.86
C VAL A 115 7.61 9.71 14.37
N ASN A 116 8.76 10.02 14.95
CA ASN A 116 8.97 10.08 16.39
C ASN A 116 10.08 11.11 16.73
N PRO A 117 10.31 11.46 18.00
CA PRO A 117 11.34 12.44 18.38
C PRO A 117 12.77 12.11 17.90
N ASN A 118 13.08 10.82 17.69
CA ASN A 118 14.38 10.37 17.16
C ASN A 118 14.38 10.26 15.62
N PHE A 119 13.22 10.36 14.97
CA PHE A 119 13.04 10.24 13.53
C PHE A 119 11.91 11.16 13.06
N ASP A 120 12.20 12.46 12.95
CA ASP A 120 11.18 13.50 12.79
C ASP A 120 10.65 13.68 11.35
N GLN A 121 11.33 13.11 10.35
CA GLN A 121 10.99 13.13 8.92
C GLN A 121 10.53 14.50 8.38
N LYS A 122 11.07 15.62 8.90
CA LYS A 122 10.59 16.98 8.59
C LYS A 122 10.49 17.27 7.10
N GLU A 123 11.53 16.92 6.33
CA GLU A 123 11.57 17.17 4.89
C GLU A 123 10.48 16.40 4.13
N LEU A 124 10.25 15.13 4.48
CA LEU A 124 9.21 14.32 3.85
C LEU A 124 7.81 14.82 4.22
N ILE A 125 7.62 15.25 5.47
CA ILE A 125 6.37 15.85 5.94
C ILE A 125 6.04 17.11 5.14
N GLU A 126 6.99 18.03 5.02
CA GLU A 126 6.80 19.26 4.25
C GLU A 126 6.54 18.98 2.77
N PHE A 127 7.28 18.03 2.19
CA PHE A 127 7.02 17.59 0.83
C PHE A 127 5.60 17.05 0.64
N CYS A 128 5.12 16.20 1.55
CA CYS A 128 3.79 15.61 1.48
C CYS A 128 2.67 16.64 1.72
N LYS A 129 2.88 17.66 2.56
CA LYS A 129 1.91 18.77 2.74
C LYS A 129 1.66 19.55 1.44
N HIS A 130 2.67 19.65 0.58
CA HIS A 130 2.55 20.35 -0.70
C HIS A 130 1.91 19.47 -1.79
N CYS A 131 2.06 18.15 -1.71
CA CYS A 131 1.75 17.26 -2.84
C CYS A 131 0.60 16.27 -2.58
N CYS A 132 0.34 15.89 -1.33
CA CYS A 132 -0.78 15.07 -0.86
C CYS A 132 -1.82 15.98 -0.18
N ARG A 133 -3.12 15.67 -0.30
CA ARG A 133 -4.20 16.50 0.29
C ARG A 133 -4.21 16.52 1.83
N GLY A 134 -3.44 15.67 2.50
CA GLY A 134 -3.19 15.69 3.95
C GLY A 134 -2.08 14.71 4.34
N LEU A 135 -1.48 14.91 5.52
CA LEU A 135 -0.56 13.94 6.12
C LEU A 135 -1.27 13.26 7.29
N LEU A 136 -1.30 11.93 7.31
CA LEU A 136 -1.67 11.17 8.51
C LEU A 136 -0.38 10.55 9.05
N SER A 137 0.18 11.14 10.10
CA SER A 137 1.37 10.64 10.80
C SER A 137 1.00 10.27 12.23
N ALA A 138 1.29 9.04 12.63
CA ALA A 138 1.81 8.67 13.95
C ALA A 138 1.82 7.15 14.07
N TRP A 139 3.01 6.55 14.14
CA TRP A 139 3.23 5.28 14.84
C TRP A 139 4.66 5.29 15.39
N SER A 140 4.80 5.13 16.71
CA SER A 140 5.81 4.29 17.34
C SER A 140 5.19 3.70 18.60
N GLN A 141 5.48 2.43 18.91
CA GLN A 141 5.19 1.84 20.22
C GLN A 141 6.06 2.48 21.29
#